data_AF-A0A7S4NJA4-F1
#
_entry.id   AF-A0A7S4NJA4-F1
#
_cell.length_a   1.000
_cell.length_b   1.000
_cell.length_c   1.000
_cell.angle_alpha   90.00
_cell.angle_beta   90.00
_cell.angle_gamma   90.00
#
_symmetry.space_group_name_H-M   'P 1'
#
loop_
_entity.id
_entity.type
_entity.pdbx_description
1 polymer ?
#
loop_
_entity_poly.entity_id
_entity_poly.type
_entity_poly.pdbx_seq_one_letter_code
_entity_poly.pdbx_strand_id
1 'polypeptide(L)'
;RKKICRPPMEKEEQQHFLEEFNERHVNLEWAIQTAKTNKTEGDVASFIEKLQIQCNQLQEYYNQHHEGIPTFEEQKLQGLVTERNNEIEELRKLLQPRKKFSFKKKNKGNNSPTPSSKPPSPSPSPSSSPSPSSPSSPSSSS
;
A
#
# COMPACT_ATOMS: atom_id res chain seq x y z
N ARG A 1 -0.33 27.22 -28.68
CA ARG A 1 -1.24 26.47 -27.77
C ARG A 1 -2.19 27.48 -27.14
N LYS A 2 -3.46 27.54 -27.59
CA LYS A 2 -4.47 28.39 -26.97
C LYS A 2 -4.71 27.86 -25.56
N LYS A 3 -4.40 28.64 -24.53
CA LYS A 3 -4.84 28.35 -23.16
C LYS A 3 -6.36 28.48 -23.18
N ILE A 4 -7.06 27.36 -23.17
CA ILE A 4 -8.50 27.34 -22.93
C ILE A 4 -8.64 27.71 -21.45
N CYS A 5 -8.82 29.00 -21.17
CA CYS A 5 -9.28 29.43 -19.86
C CYS A 5 -10.73 28.97 -19.74
N ARG A 6 -11.00 27.93 -18.96
CA ARG A 6 -12.36 27.70 -18.48
C ARG A 6 -12.79 28.94 -17.68
N PRO A 7 -14.06 29.35 -17.80
CA PRO A 7 -14.59 30.42 -16.96
C PRO A 7 -14.44 30.06 -15.48
N PRO A 8 -14.25 31.06 -14.60
CA PRO A 8 -14.25 30.83 -13.16
C PRO A 8 -15.56 30.18 -12.73
N MET A 9 -15.46 29.24 -11.80
CA MET A 9 -16.61 28.53 -11.24
C MET A 9 -17.57 29.52 -10.58
N GLU A 10 -18.88 29.28 -10.67
CA GLU A 10 -19.86 30.09 -9.94
C GLU A 10 -19.63 29.93 -8.44
N LYS A 11 -19.76 31.02 -7.66
CA LYS A 11 -19.41 31.01 -6.23
C LYS A 11 -20.18 29.96 -5.42
N GLU A 12 -21.43 29.70 -5.79
CA GLU A 12 -22.28 28.70 -5.12
C GLU A 12 -21.79 27.27 -5.41
N GLU A 13 -21.39 26.99 -6.65
CA GLU A 13 -20.82 25.69 -7.05
C GLU A 13 -19.45 25.48 -6.39
N GLN A 14 -18.64 26.54 -6.29
CA GLN A 14 -17.37 26.50 -5.58
C GLN A 14 -17.56 26.19 -4.09
N GLN A 15 -18.54 26.83 -3.44
CA GLN A 15 -18.82 26.60 -2.04
C GLN A 15 -19.31 25.17 -1.79
N HIS A 16 -20.23 24.68 -2.64
CA HIS A 16 -20.72 23.30 -2.58
C HIS A 16 -19.60 22.28 -2.75
N PHE A 17 -18.71 22.49 -3.74
CA PHE A 17 -17.55 21.64 -3.94
C PHE A 17 -16.63 21.61 -2.72
N LEU A 18 -16.31 22.78 -2.16
CA LEU A 18 -15.41 22.87 -1.00
C LEU A 18 -16.01 22.19 0.23
N GLU A 19 -17.31 22.33 0.44
CA GLU A 19 -18.03 21.70 1.54
C GLU A 19 -18.05 20.17 1.39
N GLU A 20 -18.40 19.67 0.21
CA GLU A 20 -18.43 18.23 -0.07
C GLU A 20 -17.03 17.60 -0.04
N PHE A 21 -16.02 18.29 -0.59
CA PHE A 21 -14.63 17.85 -0.48
C PHE A 21 -14.21 17.75 0.99
N ASN A 22 -14.52 18.76 1.80
CA ASN A 22 -14.15 18.80 3.20
C ASN A 22 -14.87 17.70 4.00
N GLU A 23 -16.14 17.44 3.73
CA GLU A 23 -16.89 16.35 4.37
C GLU A 23 -16.24 14.98 4.08
N ARG A 24 -15.91 14.71 2.81
CA ARG A 24 -15.23 13.47 2.40
C ARG A 24 -13.84 13.36 3.03
N HIS A 25 -13.11 14.47 3.11
CA HIS A 25 -11.81 14.55 3.75
C HIS A 25 -11.87 14.23 5.25
N VAL A 26 -12.80 14.85 5.99
CA VAL A 26 -12.98 14.64 7.44
C VAL A 26 -13.42 13.20 7.73
N ASN A 27 -14.30 12.63 6.91
CA ASN A 27 -14.68 11.22 7.03
C ASN A 27 -13.48 10.28 6.85
N LEU A 28 -12.62 10.56 5.85
CA LEU A 28 -11.41 9.78 5.61
C LEU A 28 -10.40 9.93 6.77
N GLU A 29 -10.23 11.14 7.29
CA GLU A 29 -9.42 11.42 8.47
C GLU A 29 -9.88 10.61 9.68
N TRP A 30 -11.18 10.64 9.97
CA TRP A 30 -11.76 9.89 11.08
C TRP A 30 -11.55 8.38 10.92
N ALA A 31 -11.69 7.85 9.71
CA ALA A 31 -11.43 6.44 9.41
C ALA A 31 -9.95 6.07 9.61
N ILE A 32 -9.01 6.94 9.20
CA ILE A 32 -7.57 6.78 9.43
C ILE A 32 -7.25 6.81 10.93
N GLN A 33 -7.80 7.76 11.69
CA GLN A 33 -7.61 7.85 13.14
C GLN A 33 -8.15 6.62 13.87
N THR A 34 -9.31 6.12 13.44
CA THR A 34 -9.86 4.85 13.93
C THR A 34 -8.90 3.69 13.67
N ALA A 35 -8.25 3.64 12.50
CA ALA A 35 -7.23 2.64 12.17
C ALA A 35 -5.99 2.71 13.06
N LYS A 36 -5.55 3.92 13.43
CA LYS A 36 -4.37 4.15 14.28
C LYS A 36 -4.63 3.74 15.73
N THR A 37 -5.84 4.02 16.22
CA THR A 37 -6.21 3.88 17.65
C THR A 37 -6.76 2.49 17.96
N ASN A 38 -7.62 1.95 17.11
CA ASN A 38 -8.10 0.59 17.25
C ASN A 38 -7.14 -0.36 16.53
N LYS A 39 -6.54 -1.30 17.26
CA LYS A 39 -6.04 -2.54 16.65
C LYS A 39 -7.26 -3.19 16.00
N THR A 40 -7.44 -2.96 14.71
CA THR A 40 -8.58 -3.48 13.96
C THR A 40 -8.61 -4.99 14.16
N GLU A 41 -9.56 -5.49 14.95
CA GLU A 41 -9.79 -6.93 15.14
C GLU A 41 -10.38 -7.47 13.84
N GLY A 42 -9.53 -7.72 12.84
CA GLY A 42 -9.96 -8.11 11.50
C GLY A 42 -8.85 -8.04 10.46
N ASP A 43 -9.24 -8.15 9.20
CA ASP A 43 -8.33 -8.08 8.06
C ASP A 43 -7.86 -6.63 7.84
N VAL A 44 -6.74 -6.29 8.48
CA VAL A 44 -6.14 -4.96 8.41
C VAL A 44 -5.78 -4.57 6.98
N ALA A 45 -5.42 -5.54 6.13
CA ALA A 45 -5.12 -5.27 4.73
C ALA A 45 -6.36 -4.80 3.96
N SER A 46 -7.51 -5.43 4.20
CA SER A 46 -8.79 -5.04 3.62
C SER A 46 -9.24 -3.65 4.09
N PHE A 47 -8.96 -3.30 5.36
CA PHE A 47 -9.27 -1.97 5.87
C PHE A 47 -8.40 -0.88 5.22
N ILE A 48 -7.09 -1.12 5.11
CA ILE A 48 -6.17 -0.21 4.40
C ILE A 48 -6.56 -0.04 2.93
N GLU A 49 -6.96 -1.13 2.26
CA GLU A 49 -7.43 -1.08 0.88
C GLU A 49 -8.68 -0.20 0.74
N LYS A 50 -9.64 -0.29 1.67
CA LYS A 50 -10.81 0.61 1.69
C LYS A 50 -10.42 2.06 1.85
N LEU A 51 -9.49 2.39 2.76
CA LEU A 51 -8.97 3.75 2.93
C LEU A 51 -8.31 4.26 1.64
N GLN A 52 -7.53 3.40 0.97
CA GLN A 52 -6.89 3.73 -0.29
C GLN A 52 -7.93 4.05 -1.38
N ILE A 53 -9.01 3.26 -1.47
CA ILE A 53 -10.11 3.50 -2.41
C ILE A 53 -10.78 4.84 -2.12
N GLN A 54 -11.09 5.15 -0.86
CA GLN A 54 -11.68 6.42 -0.47
C GLN A 54 -10.77 7.62 -0.79
N CYS A 55 -9.47 7.49 -0.55
CA CYS A 55 -8.49 8.51 -0.91
C CYS A 55 -8.43 8.73 -2.44
N ASN A 56 -8.46 7.66 -3.23
CA ASN A 56 -8.53 7.76 -4.69
C ASN A 56 -9.83 8.42 -5.17
N GLN A 57 -10.97 8.12 -4.54
CA GLN A 57 -12.25 8.78 -4.84
C GLN A 57 -12.22 10.27 -4.51
N LEU A 58 -11.57 10.66 -3.40
CA LEU A 58 -11.36 12.07 -3.05
C LEU A 58 -10.46 12.79 -4.07
N GLN A 59 -9.36 12.13 -4.50
CA GLN A 59 -8.48 12.63 -5.55
C GLN A 59 -9.22 12.79 -6.88
N GLU A 60 -10.04 11.82 -7.27
CA GLU A 60 -10.83 11.88 -8.49
C GLU A 60 -11.86 13.01 -8.44
N TYR A 61 -12.57 13.16 -7.31
CA TYR A 61 -13.49 14.26 -7.08
C TYR A 61 -12.79 15.63 -7.19
N TYR A 62 -11.60 15.77 -6.58
CA TYR A 62 -10.78 16.96 -6.76
C TYR A 62 -10.43 17.20 -8.23
N ASN A 63 -9.93 16.18 -8.95
CA ASN A 63 -9.54 16.33 -10.35
C ASN A 63 -10.72 16.73 -11.25
N GLN A 64 -11.94 16.29 -10.94
CA GLN A 64 -13.14 16.62 -11.71
C GLN A 64 -13.61 18.06 -11.49
N HIS A 65 -13.46 18.59 -10.26
CA HIS A 65 -14.10 19.83 -9.84
C HIS A 65 -13.15 20.97 -9.47
N HIS A 66 -11.82 20.77 -9.40
CA HIS A 66 -10.87 21.82 -9.00
C HIS A 66 -10.73 22.97 -10.02
N GLU A 67 -11.23 22.80 -11.25
CA GLU A 67 -11.12 23.82 -12.29
C GLU A 67 -11.94 25.07 -11.91
N GLY A 68 -11.28 26.23 -11.86
CA GLY A 68 -11.93 27.50 -11.52
C GLY A 68 -11.85 27.88 -10.04
N ILE A 69 -11.16 27.07 -9.23
CA ILE A 69 -10.84 27.39 -7.83
C ILE A 69 -9.61 28.31 -7.77
N PRO A 70 -9.53 29.25 -6.82
CA PRO A 70 -8.32 30.03 -6.59
C PRO A 70 -7.12 29.14 -6.26
N THR A 71 -5.95 29.45 -6.83
CA THR A 71 -4.72 28.66 -6.67
C THR A 71 -4.34 28.39 -5.22
N PHE A 72 -4.61 29.32 -4.30
CA PHE A 72 -4.37 29.12 -2.87
C PHE A 72 -5.18 27.94 -2.31
N GLU A 73 -6.47 27.87 -2.64
CA GLU A 73 -7.33 26.79 -2.17
C GLU A 73 -7.02 25.49 -2.92
N GLU A 74 -6.73 25.57 -4.22
CA GLU A 74 -6.28 24.41 -5.01
C GLU A 74 -5.06 23.73 -4.38
N GLN A 75 -4.02 24.49 -4.02
CA GLN A 75 -2.82 23.95 -3.37
C GLN A 75 -3.12 23.34 -2.01
N LYS A 76 -4.00 23.97 -1.23
CA LYS A 76 -4.43 23.46 0.08
C LYS A 76 -5.14 22.12 -0.06
N LEU A 77 -6.13 22.01 -0.96
CA LEU A 77 -6.88 20.78 -1.19
C LEU A 77 -5.96 19.66 -1.70
N GLN A 78 -5.06 19.97 -2.63
CA GLN A 78 -4.06 19.02 -3.12
C GLN A 78 -3.12 18.55 -2.00
N GLY A 79 -2.74 19.46 -1.10
CA GLY A 79 -1.98 19.17 0.12
C GLY A 79 -2.70 18.16 1.02
N LEU A 80 -4.00 18.36 1.26
CA LEU A 80 -4.82 17.45 2.07
C LEU A 80 -4.89 16.04 1.45
N VAL A 81 -5.09 15.91 0.14
CA VAL A 81 -5.11 14.57 -0.48
C VAL A 81 -3.75 13.89 -0.36
N THR A 82 -2.66 14.65 -0.57
CA THR A 82 -1.30 14.14 -0.43
C THR A 82 -1.01 13.68 0.99
N GLU A 83 -1.41 14.47 1.99
CA GLU A 83 -1.27 14.15 3.41
C GLU A 83 -2.00 12.85 3.76
N ARG A 84 -3.27 12.71 3.37
CA ARG A 84 -4.06 11.49 3.62
C ARG A 84 -3.45 10.26 2.95
N ASN A 85 -2.93 10.39 1.73
CA ASN A 85 -2.28 9.29 1.02
C ASN A 85 -0.99 8.84 1.75
N ASN A 86 -0.20 9.79 2.24
CA ASN A 86 0.99 9.50 3.05
C ASN A 86 0.63 8.78 4.35
N GLU A 87 -0.43 9.20 5.05
CA GLU A 87 -0.88 8.56 6.28
C GLU A 87 -1.36 7.12 6.06
N ILE A 88 -2.05 6.85 4.95
CA ILE A 88 -2.43 5.49 4.57
C ILE A 88 -1.19 4.64 4.26
N GLU A 89 -0.18 5.21 3.60
CA GLU A 89 1.07 4.52 3.34
C GLU A 89 1.86 4.21 4.63
N GLU A 90 1.87 5.14 5.59
CA GLU A 90 2.44 4.92 6.92
C GLU A 90 1.68 3.83 7.68
N LEU A 91 0.35 3.87 7.69
CA LEU A 91 -0.50 2.82 8.26
C LEU A 91 -0.17 1.46 7.62
N ARG A 92 0.01 1.41 6.31
CA ARG A 92 0.40 0.19 5.60
C ARG A 92 1.75 -0.34 6.06
N LYS A 93 2.75 0.54 6.21
CA LYS A 93 4.09 0.18 6.69
C LYS A 93 4.08 -0.34 8.13
N LEU A 94 3.23 0.24 8.98
CA LEU A 94 3.09 -0.11 10.39
C LEU A 94 2.32 -1.41 10.62
N LEU A 95 1.23 -1.59 9.88
CA LEU A 95 0.25 -2.65 10.14
C LEU A 95 0.40 -3.89 9.25
N GLN A 96 0.96 -3.77 8.03
CA GLN A 96 1.16 -4.96 7.23
C GLN A 96 2.28 -5.83 7.82
N PRO A 97 2.07 -7.15 7.94
CA PRO A 97 3.09 -8.05 8.45
C PRO A 97 4.31 -7.98 7.54
N ARG A 98 5.38 -7.36 8.04
CA ARG A 98 6.67 -7.38 7.35
C ARG A 98 7.11 -8.83 7.30
N LYS A 99 7.45 -9.32 6.10
CA LYS A 99 8.06 -10.65 5.90
C LYS A 99 9.30 -10.75 6.78
N LYS A 100 9.13 -11.21 8.02
CA LYS A 100 10.24 -11.67 8.83
C LYS A 100 10.63 -12.98 8.19
N PHE A 101 11.85 -13.04 7.68
CA PHE A 101 12.48 -14.28 7.25
C PHE A 101 12.28 -15.29 8.38
N SER A 102 11.29 -16.16 8.22
CA SER A 102 11.14 -17.29 9.12
C SER A 102 12.18 -18.28 8.65
N PHE A 103 13.37 -18.18 9.25
CA PHE A 103 14.32 -19.27 9.21
C PHE A 103 13.58 -20.47 9.81
N LYS A 104 13.04 -21.34 8.95
CA LYS A 104 12.68 -22.69 9.30
C LYS A 104 13.97 -23.35 9.77
N LYS A 105 14.31 -23.20 11.05
CA LYS A 105 15.29 -24.02 11.71
C LYS A 105 14.68 -25.41 11.71
N LYS A 106 15.17 -26.26 10.81
CA LYS A 106 14.89 -27.69 10.78
C LYS A 106 15.47 -28.30 12.05
N ASN A 107 14.83 -28.10 13.19
CA ASN A 107 15.14 -28.80 14.44
C ASN A 107 14.47 -30.18 14.36
N LYS A 108 15.11 -31.08 13.63
CA LYS A 108 14.91 -32.52 13.76
C LYS A 108 15.99 -33.01 14.74
N GLY A 109 15.60 -33.30 15.98
CA GLY A 109 16.51 -33.76 17.05
C GLY A 109 16.13 -33.14 18.40
N ASN A 110 15.11 -33.64 19.10
CA ASN A 110 15.13 -34.81 20.00
C ASN A 110 15.71 -34.45 21.39
N ASN A 111 14.87 -34.59 22.42
CA ASN A 111 15.23 -34.43 23.83
C ASN A 111 16.45 -35.30 24.19
N SER A 112 17.42 -34.71 24.88
CA SER A 112 18.56 -35.39 25.52
C SER A 112 18.12 -35.95 26.89
N PRO A 113 18.79 -36.98 27.48
CA PRO A 113 20.13 -36.78 28.05
C PRO A 113 21.17 -37.90 27.71
N THR A 114 22.43 -37.50 27.74
CA THR A 114 23.72 -38.22 27.62
C THR A 114 23.90 -39.44 28.57
N PRO A 115 24.98 -40.28 28.50
CA PRO A 115 26.25 -40.15 27.76
C PRO A 115 26.70 -41.44 27.01
N SER A 116 27.74 -41.32 26.18
CA SER A 116 28.90 -42.25 26.11
C SER A 116 29.46 -42.41 24.68
N SER A 117 30.70 -41.95 24.54
CA SER A 117 31.81 -42.60 23.83
C SER A 117 31.82 -42.73 22.31
N LYS A 118 32.94 -42.21 21.78
CA LYS A 118 33.67 -42.50 20.53
C LYS A 118 33.34 -41.68 19.28
N PRO A 119 34.35 -41.00 18.69
CA PRO A 119 34.29 -40.54 17.31
C PRO A 119 34.69 -41.70 16.37
N PRO A 120 34.19 -41.68 15.13
CA PRO A 120 35.14 -41.72 14.04
C PRO A 120 34.86 -40.65 12.97
N SER A 121 35.99 -40.24 12.40
CA SER A 121 36.18 -39.26 11.34
C SER A 121 35.94 -39.91 9.95
N PRO A 122 36.39 -39.33 8.82
CA PRO A 122 35.57 -38.75 7.76
C PRO A 122 35.55 -39.60 6.48
N SER A 123 34.61 -39.35 5.55
CA SER A 123 34.96 -39.25 4.11
C SER A 123 33.78 -38.94 3.17
N PRO A 124 34.09 -38.38 1.99
CA PRO A 124 33.15 -37.72 1.09
C PRO A 124 32.64 -38.67 -0.01
N SER A 125 31.58 -38.29 -0.73
CA SER A 125 31.67 -38.25 -2.20
C SER A 125 30.48 -37.59 -2.90
N PRO A 126 30.72 -37.05 -4.10
CA PRO A 126 29.81 -36.21 -4.87
C PRO A 126 29.06 -37.01 -5.96
N SER A 127 27.95 -36.46 -6.46
CA SER A 127 27.52 -36.63 -7.87
C SER A 127 26.38 -35.63 -8.14
N SER A 128 26.64 -34.60 -8.95
CA SER A 128 26.42 -34.60 -10.41
C SER A 128 24.91 -34.58 -10.71
N SER A 129 24.31 -33.40 -11.00
CA SER A 129 24.19 -32.78 -12.34
C SER A 129 23.53 -33.69 -13.39
N PRO A 130 22.93 -33.18 -14.48
CA PRO A 130 22.31 -31.87 -14.74
C PRO A 130 21.00 -32.04 -15.57
N SER A 131 20.58 -30.93 -16.21
CA SER A 131 19.90 -30.89 -17.52
C SER A 131 18.36 -30.76 -17.49
N PRO A 132 17.74 -30.33 -18.61
CA PRO A 132 18.04 -29.09 -19.33
C PRO A 132 16.75 -28.36 -19.80
N SER A 133 16.92 -27.09 -20.18
CA SER A 133 16.41 -26.41 -21.38
C SER A 133 15.09 -26.93 -22.00
N SER A 134 14.12 -26.09 -22.33
CA SER A 134 14.13 -25.20 -23.52
C SER A 134 12.69 -24.61 -23.71
N PRO A 135 12.30 -23.98 -24.85
CA PRO A 135 12.44 -22.55 -25.09
C PRO A 135 11.12 -21.88 -25.59
N SER A 136 11.18 -20.56 -25.69
CA SER A 136 10.57 -19.65 -26.69
C SER A 136 9.29 -20.03 -27.45
N SER A 137 8.35 -19.08 -27.55
CA SER A 137 8.04 -18.41 -28.84
C SER A 137 7.20 -17.12 -28.67
N PRO A 138 7.50 -16.06 -29.44
CA PRO A 138 6.71 -14.84 -29.60
C PRO A 138 5.90 -14.85 -30.92
N SER A 139 4.96 -13.91 -31.08
CA SER A 139 4.28 -13.41 -32.32
C SER A 139 2.77 -13.26 -32.07
N SER A 140 2.00 -12.34 -32.64
CA SER A 140 2.15 -11.14 -33.49
C SER A 140 0.74 -10.52 -33.51
N SER A 141 0.58 -9.20 -33.32
CA SER A 141 0.31 -8.23 -34.39
C SER A 141 -0.63 -8.71 -35.52
N SER A 142 -1.88 -8.27 -35.46
CA SER A 142 -2.69 -7.77 -36.59
C SER A 142 -3.81 -6.91 -36.03
#